data_AF-A0A931R5V0-F1
#
_entry.id   AF-A0A931R5V0-F1
#
_cell.length_a   1.000
_cell.length_b   1.000
_cell.length_c   1.000
_cell.angle_alpha   90.00
_cell.angle_beta   90.00
_cell.angle_gamma   90.00
#
_symmetry.space_group_name_H-M   'P 1'
#
loop_
_entity.id
_entity.type
_entity.pdbx_description
1 polymer ?
#
loop_
_entity_poly.entity_id
_entity_poly.type
_entity_poly.pdbx_seq_one_letter_code
_entity_poly.pdbx_strand_id
1 'polypeptide(L)'
;MKRNFSKAIKAVKSGKDVILTKRSKPIAVIKPSERGIAVDTVMRRLEAEAVQRRGPKSGKPMPVWRSPVRIKGKPIVNTISEERDER
;
A
#
# COMPACT_ATOMS: atom_id res chain seq x y z
N MET A 1 -21.64 -0.20 26.75
CA MET A 1 -21.03 -0.44 25.42
C MET A 1 -20.34 -1.82 25.28
N LYS A 2 -20.10 -2.62 26.34
CA LYS A 2 -19.33 -3.87 26.26
C LYS A 2 -20.10 -5.15 25.85
N ARG A 3 -21.44 -5.16 25.83
CA ARG A 3 -22.21 -6.44 25.82
C ARG A 3 -22.47 -7.06 24.44
N ASN A 4 -22.47 -6.28 23.35
CA ASN A 4 -22.86 -6.76 22.01
C ASN A 4 -21.73 -6.73 20.98
N PHE A 5 -20.52 -6.32 21.35
CA PHE A 5 -19.36 -6.25 20.45
C PHE A 5 -19.06 -7.60 19.80
N SER A 6 -19.08 -8.68 20.60
CA SER A 6 -18.84 -10.04 20.11
C SER A 6 -19.88 -10.51 19.09
N LYS A 7 -21.14 -10.06 19.20
CA LYS A 7 -22.21 -10.40 18.25
C LYS A 7 -22.05 -9.63 16.93
N ALA A 8 -21.66 -8.36 17.01
CA ALA A 8 -21.34 -7.55 15.84
C ALA A 8 -20.14 -8.10 15.06
N ILE A 9 -19.04 -8.45 15.74
CA ILE A 9 -17.86 -9.04 15.09
C ILE A 9 -18.17 -10.41 14.47
N LYS A 10 -19.02 -11.24 15.10
CA LYS A 10 -19.48 -12.50 14.47
C LYS A 10 -20.27 -12.25 13.19
N ALA A 11 -21.13 -11.23 13.15
CA ALA A 11 -21.90 -10.87 11.96
C ALA A 11 -20.99 -10.36 10.81
N VAL A 12 -20.00 -9.52 11.14
CA VAL A 12 -18.98 -9.05 10.18
C VAL A 12 -18.16 -10.23 9.64
N LYS A 13 -17.74 -11.16 10.51
CA LYS A 13 -17.00 -12.35 10.10
C LYS A 13 -17.81 -13.30 9.21
N SER A 14 -19.15 -13.26 9.31
CA SER A 14 -20.07 -13.98 8.42
C SER A 14 -20.36 -13.27 7.08
N GLY A 15 -19.68 -12.15 6.79
CA GLY A 15 -19.84 -11.44 5.53
C GLY A 15 -20.91 -10.34 5.52
N LYS A 16 -21.42 -9.92 6.68
CA LYS A 16 -22.45 -8.88 6.77
C LYS A 16 -21.85 -7.53 7.16
N ASP A 17 -22.31 -6.46 6.51
CA ASP A 17 -21.92 -5.10 6.88
C ASP A 17 -22.64 -4.67 8.15
N VAL A 18 -21.90 -4.10 9.10
CA VAL A 18 -22.45 -3.63 10.39
C VAL A 18 -22.20 -2.13 10.55
N ILE A 19 -23.28 -1.36 10.70
CA ILE A 19 -23.21 0.09 10.95
C ILE A 19 -23.14 0.31 12.46
N LEU A 20 -22.06 0.95 12.92
CA LEU A 20 -21.90 1.41 14.29
C LEU A 20 -22.56 2.78 14.46
N THR A 21 -23.63 2.82 15.25
CA THR A 21 -24.31 4.05 15.63
C THR A 21 -24.04 4.41 17.08
N LYS A 22 -23.80 5.69 17.38
CA LYS A 22 -23.76 6.24 18.75
C LYS A 22 -24.80 7.35 18.85
N ARG A 23 -25.73 7.25 19.81
CA ARG A 23 -26.86 8.19 19.96
C ARG A 23 -27.60 8.43 18.64
N SER A 24 -27.92 7.33 17.93
CA SER A 24 -28.63 7.34 16.64
C SER A 24 -27.88 7.99 15.46
N LYS A 25 -26.63 8.43 15.64
CA LYS A 25 -25.77 8.90 14.55
C LYS A 25 -24.84 7.77 14.08
N PRO A 26 -24.81 7.43 12.79
CA PRO A 26 -23.84 6.50 12.25
C PRO A 26 -22.44 7.12 12.37
N ILE A 27 -21.50 6.40 12.98
CA ILE A 27 -20.11 6.83 13.19
C ILE A 27 -19.15 6.05 12.29
N ALA A 28 -19.40 4.76 12.09
CA ALA A 28 -18.53 3.91 11.30
C ALA A 28 -19.28 2.73 10.68
N VAL A 29 -18.78 2.22 9.56
CA VAL A 29 -19.23 0.98 8.93
C VAL A 29 -18.12 -0.05 9.09
N ILE A 30 -18.43 -1.18 9.70
CA ILE A 30 -17.53 -2.33 9.76
C ILE A 30 -17.88 -3.24 8.60
N LYS A 31 -16.96 -3.35 7.64
CA LYS A 31 -17.05 -4.30 6.54
C LYS A 31 -16.26 -5.57 6.85
N PRO A 32 -16.72 -6.74 6.38
CA PRO A 32 -15.90 -7.93 6.34
C PRO A 32 -14.62 -7.61 5.57
N SER A 33 -13.44 -7.97 6.10
CA SER A 33 -12.26 -7.98 5.25
C SER A 33 -12.46 -9.09 4.24
N GLU A 34 -12.39 -8.75 2.95
CA GLU A 34 -12.36 -9.74 1.88
C GLU A 34 -11.20 -10.69 2.21
N ARG A 35 -11.54 -11.90 2.64
CA ARG A 35 -10.55 -12.91 2.97
C ARG A 35 -10.01 -13.41 1.64
N GLY A 36 -9.01 -12.69 1.13
CA GLY A 36 -8.20 -13.05 -0.01
C GLY A 36 -8.92 -12.93 -1.35
N ILE A 37 -8.92 -11.74 -1.95
CA ILE A 37 -8.37 -11.76 -3.29
C ILE A 37 -6.93 -12.21 -3.07
N ALA A 38 -6.63 -13.46 -3.42
CA ALA A 38 -5.28 -13.99 -3.29
C ALA A 38 -4.34 -12.93 -3.88
N VAL A 39 -3.29 -12.57 -3.16
CA VAL A 39 -2.38 -11.50 -3.60
C VAL A 39 -1.95 -11.74 -5.06
N ASP A 40 -1.81 -13.01 -5.47
CA ASP A 40 -1.56 -13.40 -6.86
C ASP A 40 -2.67 -12.97 -7.85
N THR A 41 -3.94 -13.05 -7.48
CA THR A 41 -5.07 -12.59 -8.29
C THR A 41 -5.10 -11.07 -8.46
N VAL A 42 -4.77 -10.30 -7.42
CA VAL A 42 -4.61 -8.83 -7.54
C VAL A 42 -3.43 -8.51 -8.45
N MET A 43 -2.28 -9.17 -8.23
CA MET A 43 -1.08 -9.00 -9.04
C MET A 43 -1.32 -9.34 -10.52
N ARG A 44 -2.04 -10.42 -10.82
CA ARG A 44 -2.41 -10.79 -12.20
C ARG A 44 -3.27 -9.73 -12.88
N ARG A 45 -4.22 -9.11 -12.16
CA ARG A 45 -5.06 -8.03 -12.70
C ARG A 45 -4.22 -6.79 -13.02
N LEU A 46 -3.33 -6.39 -12.11
CA LEU A 46 -2.43 -5.26 -12.32
C LEU A 46 -1.41 -5.51 -13.46
N GLU A 47 -1.00 -6.76 -13.67
CA GLU A 47 -0.20 -7.16 -14.84
C GLU A 47 -1.00 -7.06 -16.14
N ALA A 48 -2.25 -7.52 -16.15
CA ALA A 48 -3.13 -7.42 -17.31
C ALA A 48 -3.43 -5.97 -17.70
N GLU A 49 -3.53 -5.07 -16.71
CA GLU A 49 -3.70 -3.63 -16.90
C GLU A 49 -2.38 -2.89 -17.21
N ALA A 50 -1.26 -3.61 -17.31
CA ALA A 50 0.09 -3.06 -17.50
C ALA A 50 0.55 -2.03 -16.45
N VAL A 51 -0.16 -1.92 -15.33
CA VAL A 51 0.16 -1.04 -14.20
C VAL A 51 1.39 -1.56 -13.45
N GLN A 52 1.59 -2.88 -13.43
CA GLN A 52 2.71 -3.51 -12.74
C GLN A 52 3.28 -4.66 -13.56
N ARG A 53 4.61 -4.82 -13.53
CA ARG A 53 5.28 -6.06 -13.99
C ARG A 53 5.75 -6.84 -12.77
N ARG A 54 5.56 -8.17 -12.74
CA ARG A 54 6.23 -9.02 -11.74
C ARG A 54 7.73 -8.77 -11.77
N GLY A 55 8.31 -8.60 -10.58
CA GLY A 55 9.76 -8.59 -10.42
C GLY A 55 10.38 -9.91 -10.89
N PRO A 56 11.69 -9.92 -11.20
CA PRO A 56 12.36 -11.13 -11.63
C PRO A 56 12.19 -12.23 -10.58
N LYS A 57 11.69 -13.40 -11.00
CA LYS A 57 11.51 -14.59 -10.14
C LYS A 57 12.84 -15.19 -9.65
N SER A 58 13.97 -14.58 -9.99
CA SER A 58 15.25 -15.07 -9.50
C SER A 58 15.27 -14.94 -7.99
N GLY A 59 15.35 -16.06 -7.26
CA GLY A 59 15.59 -16.06 -5.80
C GLY A 59 16.95 -15.47 -5.41
N LYS A 60 17.63 -14.77 -6.32
CA LYS A 60 18.83 -13.99 -6.05
C LYS A 60 18.36 -12.66 -5.44
N PRO A 61 18.81 -12.30 -4.23
CA PRO A 61 18.53 -10.99 -3.67
C PRO A 61 19.03 -9.91 -4.63
N MET A 62 18.31 -8.78 -4.69
CA MET A 62 18.79 -7.62 -5.44
C MET A 62 20.24 -7.32 -5.02
N PRO A 63 21.13 -7.02 -5.98
CA PRO A 63 22.50 -6.64 -5.64
C PRO A 63 22.44 -5.44 -4.71
N VAL A 64 23.06 -5.57 -3.54
CA VAL A 64 23.22 -4.46 -2.60
C VAL A 64 24.06 -3.41 -3.31
N TRP A 65 23.45 -2.29 -3.63
CA TRP A 65 24.11 -1.20 -4.34
C TRP A 65 25.09 -0.50 -3.38
N ARG A 66 26.32 -1.04 -3.27
CA ARG A 66 27.32 -0.55 -2.30
C ARG A 66 27.94 0.80 -2.65
N SER A 67 27.77 1.29 -3.87
CA SER A 67 28.40 2.54 -4.32
C SER A 67 27.50 3.23 -5.34
N PRO A 68 27.17 4.53 -5.19
CA PRO A 68 26.26 5.23 -6.11
C PRO A 68 26.60 4.99 -7.59
N VAL A 69 25.58 4.83 -8.43
CA VAL A 69 25.76 4.74 -9.89
C VAL A 69 26.52 5.99 -10.33
N ARG A 70 27.69 5.84 -10.94
CA ARG A 70 28.38 6.98 -11.55
C ARG A 70 27.60 7.40 -12.79
N ILE A 71 26.74 8.39 -12.63
CA ILE A 71 26.09 9.06 -13.75
C ILE A 71 27.08 10.03 -14.41
N LYS A 72 27.05 10.13 -15.74
CA LYS A 72 27.80 11.17 -16.45
C LYS A 72 27.09 12.50 -16.25
N GLY A 73 27.85 13.55 -15.93
CA GLY A 73 27.32 14.90 -15.72
C GLY A 73 27.79 15.50 -14.40
N LYS A 74 27.60 16.83 -14.25
CA LYS A 74 27.88 17.51 -12.99
C LYS A 74 26.89 17.00 -11.92
N PRO A 75 27.34 16.78 -10.67
CA PRO A 75 26.44 16.47 -9.56
C PRO A 75 25.41 17.59 -9.38
N ILE A 76 24.15 17.22 -9.11
CA ILE A 76 23.06 18.17 -8.80
C ILE A 76 23.45 19.14 -7.69
N VAL A 77 24.23 18.69 -6.71
CA VAL A 77 24.75 19.55 -5.62
C VAL A 77 25.53 20.76 -6.16
N ASN A 78 26.31 20.57 -7.23
CA ASN A 78 27.07 21.66 -7.82
C ASN A 78 26.14 22.63 -8.57
N THR A 79 25.08 22.13 -9.21
CA THR A 79 24.07 22.98 -9.86
C THR A 79 23.30 23.83 -8.85
N ILE A 80 22.97 23.26 -7.67
CA ILE A 80 22.24 23.99 -6.61
C ILE A 80 23.11 25.10 -5.99
N SER A 81 24.42 24.87 -5.85
CA SER A 81 25.35 25.89 -5.36
C SER A 81 25.53 27.03 -6.37
N GLU A 82 25.74 26.71 -7.66
CA GLU A 82 25.87 27.71 -8.73
C GLU A 82 24.63 28.63 -8.80
N GLU A 83 23.39 28.09 -8.67
CA GLU A 83 22.15 28.89 -8.68
C GLU A 83 22.00 29.80 -7.44
N ARG A 84 22.56 29.39 -6.30
CA ARG A 84 22.43 30.14 -5.03
C ARG A 84 23.42 31.31 -4.96
N ASP A 85 24.61 31.17 -5.54
CA ASP A 85 25.63 32.22 -5.56
C ASP A 85 25.34 33.31 -6.62
N GLU A 86 24.45 33.05 -7.59
CA GLU A 86 23.96 34.04 -8.57
C GLU A 86 22.84 34.96 -8.05
N ARG A 87 22.39 34.77 -6.81
CA ARG A 87 21.25 35.48 -6.21
C ARG A 87 21.67 36.48 -5.14
#